data_AF-A0A1F9WXU5-F1
#
_entry.id   AF-A0A1F9WXU5-F1
#
_cell.length_a   1.000
_cell.length_b   1.000
_cell.length_c   1.000
_cell.angle_alpha   90.00
_cell.angle_beta   90.00
_cell.angle_gamma   90.00
#
_symmetry.space_group_name_H-M   'P 1'
#
loop_
_entity.id
_entity.type
_entity.pdbx_description
1 polymer ?
#
loop_
_entity_poly.entity_id
_entity_poly.type
_entity_poly.pdbx_seq_one_letter_code
_entity_poly.pdbx_strand_id
1 'polypeptide(L)'
;MSKQKDKQRQKQQQVKPKQVIRQEQSSGISKMGKRVIFSGIFSLLVGFFILTKTDPQGQNWASILSPFLIVGSYIAIAAGIIIPEPSKPPVNPPSSSPH
;
A
#
# COMPACT_ATOMS: atom_id res chain seq x y z
N MET A 1 -51.01 43.45 5.96
CA MET A 1 -50.63 42.18 6.62
C MET A 1 -50.37 41.12 5.56
N SER A 2 -49.17 41.00 5.01
CA SER A 2 -47.95 40.39 5.60
C SER A 2 -47.92 38.87 5.43
N LYS A 3 -47.43 38.50 4.24
CA LYS A 3 -46.74 37.26 3.85
C LYS A 3 -46.00 36.61 5.03
N GLN A 4 -46.52 35.52 5.59
CA GLN A 4 -45.83 34.81 6.68
C GLN A 4 -46.10 33.30 6.76
N LYS A 5 -46.44 32.64 5.64
CA LYS A 5 -46.59 31.18 5.61
C LYS A 5 -45.76 30.44 4.56
N ASP A 6 -44.84 31.12 3.89
CA ASP A 6 -43.84 30.49 3.01
C ASP A 6 -42.59 30.00 3.77
N LYS A 7 -42.51 30.24 5.08
CA LYS A 7 -41.33 29.94 5.91
C LYS A 7 -41.32 28.53 6.54
N GLN A 8 -42.12 27.59 6.01
CA GLN A 8 -42.09 26.18 6.43
C GLN A 8 -41.44 25.24 5.40
N ARG A 9 -40.94 25.77 4.27
CA ARG A 9 -40.31 24.96 3.20
C ARG A 9 -38.79 24.78 3.28
N GLN A 10 -38.11 25.29 4.31
CA GLN A 10 -36.62 25.32 4.32
C GLN A 10 -35.91 24.51 5.42
N LYS A 11 -36.62 23.69 6.20
CA LYS A 11 -35.98 22.86 7.26
C LYS A 11 -36.14 21.34 7.09
N GLN A 12 -36.34 20.87 5.86
CA GLN A 12 -36.27 19.42 5.54
C GLN A 12 -35.33 19.12 4.37
N GLN A 13 -34.40 20.02 4.08
CA GLN A 13 -33.20 19.66 3.33
C GLN A 13 -32.10 19.35 4.35
N GLN A 14 -31.42 18.23 4.13
CA GLN A 14 -30.43 17.58 5.01
C GLN A 14 -31.07 16.72 6.10
N VAL A 15 -31.30 15.44 5.82
CA VAL A 15 -30.28 14.41 6.05
C VAL A 15 -30.48 13.29 5.02
N LYS A 16 -29.78 13.37 3.88
CA LYS A 16 -29.49 12.16 3.12
C LYS A 16 -28.12 11.68 3.60
N PRO A 17 -28.01 10.62 4.41
CA PRO A 17 -26.75 9.90 4.50
C PRO A 17 -26.64 9.12 3.20
N LYS A 18 -26.36 9.80 2.08
CA LYS A 18 -25.80 9.11 0.91
C LYS A 18 -24.37 8.80 1.33
N GLN A 19 -24.27 7.71 2.10
CA GLN A 19 -23.06 7.12 2.58
C GLN A 19 -22.03 7.18 1.46
N VAL A 20 -21.00 7.97 1.74
CA VAL A 20 -19.74 8.00 1.03
C VAL A 20 -19.07 6.65 1.30
N ILE A 21 -19.59 5.58 0.71
CA ILE A 21 -18.89 4.30 0.62
C ILE A 21 -18.72 4.05 -0.86
N ARG A 22 -17.92 4.91 -1.48
CA ARG A 22 -17.37 4.64 -2.81
C ARG A 22 -15.96 5.15 -2.89
N GLN A 23 -15.12 4.63 -2.00
CA GLN A 23 -13.81 4.18 -2.43
C GLN A 23 -13.67 2.83 -1.76
N GLU A 24 -13.82 1.76 -2.53
CA GLU A 24 -13.10 0.55 -2.18
C GLU A 24 -11.66 1.00 -1.93
N GLN A 25 -11.30 1.02 -0.65
CA GLN A 25 -9.99 0.62 -0.18
C GLN A 25 -9.35 -0.22 -1.26
N SER A 26 -8.33 0.35 -1.92
CA SER A 26 -7.57 -0.33 -2.94
C SER A 26 -7.15 -1.68 -2.37
N SER A 27 -7.87 -2.73 -2.74
CA SER A 27 -7.72 -4.09 -2.23
C SER A 27 -6.55 -4.72 -2.95
N GLY A 28 -5.39 -4.07 -2.81
CA GLY A 28 -4.21 -4.34 -3.60
C GLY A 28 -2.97 -3.89 -2.83
N ILE A 29 -1.88 -4.59 -3.09
CA ILE A 29 -0.59 -4.35 -2.46
C ILE A 29 -0.17 -2.88 -2.67
N SER A 30 0.26 -2.24 -1.58
CA SER A 30 0.83 -0.90 -1.56
C SER A 30 1.92 -0.71 -2.63
N LYS A 31 2.04 0.49 -3.20
CA LYS A 31 3.16 0.86 -4.09
C LYS A 31 4.50 0.61 -3.42
N MET A 32 4.59 0.88 -2.11
CA MET A 32 5.79 0.57 -1.33
C MET A 32 5.95 -0.96 -1.18
N GLY A 33 4.87 -1.66 -0.85
CA GLY A 33 4.85 -3.12 -0.78
C GLY A 33 5.32 -3.80 -2.08
N LYS A 34 4.86 -3.32 -3.24
CA LYS A 34 5.29 -3.81 -4.56
C LYS A 34 6.80 -3.64 -4.79
N ARG A 35 7.39 -2.52 -4.37
CA ARG A 35 8.84 -2.30 -4.47
C ARG A 35 9.62 -3.27 -3.58
N VAL A 36 9.13 -3.50 -2.36
CA VAL A 36 9.73 -4.46 -1.43
C VAL A 36 9.64 -5.88 -1.99
N ILE A 37 8.49 -6.30 -2.51
CA ILE A 37 8.31 -7.60 -3.16
C ILE A 37 9.24 -7.76 -4.35
N PHE A 38 9.34 -6.75 -5.23
CA PHE A 38 10.20 -6.81 -6.40
C PHE A 38 11.68 -6.96 -6.00
N SER A 39 12.12 -6.20 -5.01
CA SER A 39 13.45 -6.34 -4.42
C SER A 39 13.67 -7.73 -3.83
N GLY A 40 12.69 -8.26 -3.10
CA GLY A 40 12.73 -9.61 -2.53
C GLY A 40 12.82 -10.71 -3.59
N ILE A 41 12.04 -10.62 -4.68
CA ILE A 41 12.12 -11.58 -5.79
C ILE A 41 13.50 -11.51 -6.47
N PHE A 42 14.03 -10.31 -6.71
CA PHE A 42 15.35 -10.15 -7.29
C PHE A 42 16.43 -10.76 -6.38
N SER A 43 16.39 -10.46 -5.09
CA SER A 43 17.26 -11.05 -4.08
C SER A 43 17.14 -12.59 -4.03
N LEU A 44 15.93 -13.13 -4.16
CA LEU A 44 15.69 -14.58 -4.19
C LEU A 44 16.39 -15.24 -5.39
N LEU A 45 16.26 -14.64 -6.58
CA LEU A 45 16.95 -15.11 -7.78
C LEU A 45 18.47 -15.08 -7.62
N VAL A 46 19.01 -14.01 -7.03
CA VAL A 46 20.44 -13.91 -6.70
C VAL A 46 20.85 -14.98 -5.70
N GLY A 47 20.03 -15.27 -4.69
CA GLY A 47 20.27 -16.34 -3.72
C GLY A 47 20.36 -17.71 -4.38
N PHE A 48 19.42 -18.03 -5.28
CA PHE A 48 19.47 -19.26 -6.07
C PHE A 48 20.66 -19.31 -7.03
N PHE A 49 21.05 -18.17 -7.61
CA PHE A 49 22.24 -18.11 -8.45
C PHE A 49 23.52 -18.38 -7.63
N ILE A 50 23.65 -17.80 -6.44
CA ILE A 50 24.77 -18.08 -5.53
C ILE A 50 24.78 -19.55 -5.11
N LEU A 51 23.63 -20.16 -4.89
CA LEU A 51 23.51 -21.58 -4.59
C LEU A 51 24.14 -22.46 -5.69
N THR A 52 24.07 -22.04 -6.97
CA THR A 52 24.76 -22.77 -8.07
C THR A 52 26.28 -22.75 -7.97
N LYS A 53 26.84 -21.83 -7.18
CA LYS A 53 28.28 -21.72 -6.92
C LYS A 53 28.68 -22.48 -5.66
N THR A 54 27.74 -23.07 -4.92
CA THR A 54 28.02 -23.93 -3.77
C THR A 54 28.68 -25.23 -4.24
N ASP A 55 29.78 -25.60 -3.60
CA ASP A 55 30.43 -26.89 -3.85
C ASP A 55 29.59 -28.04 -3.26
N PRO A 56 29.70 -29.27 -3.78
CA PRO A 56 28.92 -30.40 -3.29
C PRO A 56 29.14 -30.73 -1.81
N GLN A 57 30.30 -30.35 -1.25
CA GLN A 57 30.62 -30.53 0.16
C GLN A 57 30.12 -29.37 1.03
N GLY A 58 29.62 -28.29 0.42
CA GLY A 58 29.13 -27.10 1.10
C GLY A 58 30.20 -26.37 1.91
N GLN A 59 31.48 -26.45 1.54
CA GLN A 59 32.58 -25.89 2.32
C GLN A 59 32.96 -24.46 1.92
N ASN A 60 32.36 -23.90 0.87
CA ASN A 60 32.64 -22.55 0.43
C ASN A 60 31.72 -21.49 1.07
N TRP A 61 32.04 -20.20 0.89
CA TRP A 61 31.20 -19.12 1.43
C TRP A 61 29.76 -19.13 0.90
N ALA A 62 29.52 -19.77 -0.24
CA ALA A 62 28.25 -19.68 -0.96
C ALA A 62 27.22 -20.59 -0.31
N SER A 63 27.66 -21.71 0.26
CA SER A 63 26.85 -22.60 1.10
C SER A 63 26.36 -21.90 2.37
N ILE A 64 27.16 -20.98 2.92
CA ILE A 64 26.79 -20.22 4.12
C ILE A 64 25.85 -19.07 3.73
N LEU A 65 26.18 -18.32 2.68
CA LEU A 65 25.43 -17.11 2.33
C LEU A 65 24.07 -17.41 1.68
N SER A 66 23.99 -18.40 0.78
CA SER A 66 22.77 -18.66 0.00
C SER A 66 21.53 -19.00 0.84
N PRO A 67 21.59 -19.84 1.90
CA PRO A 67 20.43 -20.14 2.72
C PRO A 67 19.86 -18.89 3.40
N PHE A 68 20.72 -18.03 3.94
CA PHE A 68 20.29 -16.76 4.55
C PHE A 68 19.67 -15.82 3.53
N LEU A 69 20.24 -15.75 2.32
CA LEU A 69 19.73 -14.91 1.25
C LEU A 69 18.35 -15.38 0.77
N ILE A 70 18.17 -16.70 0.61
CA ILE A 70 16.89 -17.30 0.22
C ILE A 70 15.83 -17.05 1.31
N VAL A 71 16.14 -17.39 2.58
CA VAL A 71 15.21 -17.19 3.70
C VAL A 71 14.87 -15.71 3.89
N GLY A 72 15.88 -14.83 3.88
CA GLY A 72 15.69 -13.38 3.99
C GLY A 72 14.81 -12.83 2.87
N SER A 73 14.93 -13.36 1.65
CA SER A 73 14.10 -12.96 0.52
C SER A 73 12.63 -13.36 0.71
N TYR A 74 12.35 -14.54 1.24
CA TYR A 74 10.97 -14.94 1.59
C TYR A 74 10.36 -14.02 2.66
N ILE A 75 11.13 -13.69 3.70
CA ILE A 75 10.69 -12.76 4.75
C ILE A 75 10.40 -11.39 4.15
N ALA A 76 11.28 -10.88 3.28
CA ALA A 76 11.09 -9.59 2.62
C ALA A 76 9.84 -9.56 1.74
N ILE A 77 9.59 -10.62 0.96
CA ILE A 77 8.38 -10.75 0.14
C ILE A 77 7.12 -10.75 1.03
N ALA A 78 7.12 -11.55 2.10
CA ALA A 78 6.01 -11.59 3.05
C ALA A 78 5.75 -10.22 3.70
N ALA A 79 6.81 -9.53 4.13
CA ALA A 79 6.71 -8.17 4.68
C ALA A 79 6.13 -7.19 3.64
N GLY A 80 6.59 -7.26 2.39
CA GLY A 80 6.08 -6.41 1.31
C GLY A 80 4.60 -6.62 0.99
N ILE A 81 4.06 -7.81 1.25
CA ILE A 81 2.62 -8.10 1.09
C ILE A 81 1.81 -7.48 2.25
N ILE A 82 2.34 -7.52 3.48
CA ILE A 82 1.63 -7.11 4.70
C ILE A 82 1.68 -5.59 4.90
N ILE A 83 2.72 -4.90 4.42
CA ILE A 83 2.91 -3.46 4.66
C ILE A 83 1.81 -2.61 4.00
N PRO A 84 1.02 -1.85 4.79
CA PRO A 84 -0.04 -0.98 4.27
C PRO A 84 0.54 0.29 3.58
N GLU A 85 -0.25 0.91 2.69
CA GLU A 85 0.08 2.23 2.15
C GLU A 85 0.11 3.28 3.27
N PRO A 86 1.17 4.10 3.40
CA PRO A 86 1.12 5.27 4.25
C PRO A 86 0.05 6.23 3.72
N SER A 87 -0.82 6.70 4.60
CA SER A 87 -1.88 7.64 4.26
C SER A 87 -1.30 8.90 3.64
N LYS A 88 -1.55 9.13 2.35
CA LYS A 88 -1.19 10.39 1.70
C LYS A 88 -1.94 11.52 2.43
N PRO A 89 -1.25 12.57 2.91
CA PRO A 89 -1.93 13.69 3.57
C PRO A 89 -2.95 14.29 2.60
N PRO A 90 -4.11 14.73 3.11
CA PRO A 90 -5.17 15.28 2.28
C PRO A 90 -4.58 16.45 1.47
N VAL A 91 -4.71 16.35 0.14
CA VAL A 91 -4.41 17.47 -0.75
C VAL A 91 -5.45 18.54 -0.42
N ASN A 92 -5.06 19.56 0.33
CA ASN A 92 -5.88 20.75 0.48
C ASN A 92 -6.14 21.27 -0.95
N PRO A 93 -7.41 21.41 -1.38
CA PRO A 93 -7.69 22.01 -2.68
C PRO A 93 -7.04 23.39 -2.72
N PRO A 94 -6.50 23.82 -3.88
CA PRO A 94 -5.94 25.15 -4.02
C PRO A 94 -6.98 26.14 -3.53
N SER A 95 -6.58 26.93 -2.52
CA SER A 95 -7.32 28.08 -2.03
C SER A 95 -7.69 28.92 -3.25
N SER A 96 -8.91 28.77 -3.73
CA SER A 96 -9.52 29.71 -4.67
C SER A 96 -9.78 30.98 -3.88
N SER A 97 -8.74 31.79 -3.73
CA SER A 97 -8.87 33.17 -3.26
C SER A 97 -9.77 33.90 -4.25
N PRO A 98 -10.95 34.40 -3.84
CA PRO A 98 -11.75 35.26 -4.68
C PRO A 98 -11.26 36.70 -4.52
N HIS A 99 -10.97 37.30 -5.68
CA HIS A 99 -10.82 38.74 -5.98
C HIS A 99 -9.61 39.49 -5.42
#